data_AF-A0AAE6JLL7-F1
#
_entry.id   AF-A0AAE6JLL7-F1
#
_cell.length_a   1.000
_cell.length_b   1.000
_cell.length_c   1.000
_cell.angle_alpha   90.00
_cell.angle_beta   90.00
_cell.angle_gamma   90.00
#
_symmetry.space_group_name_H-M   'P 1'
#
loop_
_entity.id
_entity.type
_entity.pdbx_description
1 polymer ?
#
loop_
_entity_poly.entity_id
_entity_poly.type
_entity_poly.pdbx_seq_one_letter_code
_entity_poly.pdbx_strand_id
1 'polypeptide(L)'
;MKYFLIVILWLNIYSASAQKVANNIDTVYYLLDTANTMPKDRMWDVGMESQYKYFTVKCPCLKYNSEPTFVYNSKDSGQSVSNASLSKIRMVSLPTLINFAKKTTDLTAQTLYVFYIIEIGKDHEYIVHKTRLLTPRKREASVDFENVTPTPDKKRRNK
;
A
#
# COMPACT_ATOMS: atom_id res chain seq x y z
N MET A 1 -40.91 10.29 42.15
CA MET A 1 -39.51 9.82 41.95
C MET A 1 -39.35 8.55 41.11
N LYS A 2 -40.39 7.75 40.82
CA LYS A 2 -40.25 6.53 39.98
C LYS A 2 -40.01 6.80 38.49
N TYR A 3 -40.58 7.88 37.95
CA TYR A 3 -40.50 8.20 36.51
C TYR A 3 -39.15 8.78 36.06
N PHE A 4 -38.34 9.31 37.00
CA PHE A 4 -37.04 9.92 36.70
C PHE A 4 -36.00 8.87 36.29
N LEU A 5 -36.05 7.67 36.90
CA LEU A 5 -35.19 6.54 36.56
C LEU A 5 -35.46 6.02 35.14
N ILE A 6 -36.72 6.08 34.69
CA ILE A 6 -37.09 5.64 33.34
C ILE A 6 -36.47 6.57 32.31
N VAL A 7 -36.53 7.90 32.50
CA VAL A 7 -35.93 8.86 31.55
C VAL A 7 -34.41 8.67 31.43
N ILE A 8 -33.73 8.42 32.55
CA ILE A 8 -32.28 8.14 32.55
C ILE A 8 -31.97 6.82 31.83
N LEU A 9 -32.79 5.78 32.02
CA LEU A 9 -32.59 4.50 31.35
C LEU A 9 -32.71 4.61 29.82
N TRP A 10 -33.66 5.41 29.34
CA TRP A 10 -33.86 5.63 27.90
C TRP A 10 -32.71 6.44 27.29
N LEU A 11 -32.19 7.45 27.98
CA LEU A 11 -31.01 8.20 27.54
C LEU A 11 -29.76 7.32 27.39
N ASN A 12 -29.56 6.34 28.28
CA ASN A 12 -28.41 5.43 28.20
C ASN A 12 -28.49 4.45 27.01
N ILE A 13 -29.70 4.03 26.62
CA ILE A 13 -29.89 3.14 25.45
C ILE A 13 -29.54 3.87 24.14
N TYR A 14 -29.86 5.17 24.04
CA TYR A 14 -29.45 5.97 22.88
C TYR A 14 -27.94 6.17 22.81
N SER A 15 -27.25 6.33 23.95
CA SER A 15 -25.78 6.44 24.00
C SER A 15 -25.05 5.14 23.65
N ALA A 16 -25.64 3.96 23.91
CA ALA A 16 -25.05 2.67 23.54
C ALA A 16 -25.01 2.43 22.01
N SER A 17 -25.81 3.16 21.24
CA SER A 17 -25.91 3.02 19.78
C SER A 17 -24.80 3.73 18.99
N ALA A 18 -23.92 4.49 19.67
CA ALA A 18 -22.91 5.33 19.02
C ALA A 18 -21.66 4.54 18.57
N GLN A 19 -21.48 3.30 19.02
CA GLN A 19 -20.42 2.40 18.52
C GLN A 19 -20.88 1.68 17.24
N LYS A 20 -21.31 2.45 16.22
CA LYS A 20 -21.44 1.89 14.88
C LYS A 20 -20.05 1.57 14.37
N VAL A 21 -19.76 0.27 14.28
CA VAL A 21 -18.69 -0.42 13.54
C VAL A 21 -17.91 0.53 12.62
N ALA A 22 -16.96 1.26 13.19
CA ALA A 22 -15.86 1.78 12.42
C ALA A 22 -15.05 0.54 12.07
N ASN A 23 -14.97 0.17 10.79
CA ASN A 23 -13.95 -0.78 10.36
C ASN A 23 -12.64 -0.28 10.97
N ASN A 24 -12.02 -1.07 11.85
CA ASN A 24 -10.76 -0.69 12.50
C ASN A 24 -9.70 -0.60 11.41
N ILE A 25 -9.51 0.60 10.86
CA ILE A 25 -8.47 0.88 9.90
C ILE A 25 -7.18 1.07 10.70
N ASP A 26 -6.31 0.08 10.65
CA ASP A 26 -5.00 0.14 11.29
C ASP A 26 -4.05 1.03 10.47
N THR A 27 -3.31 1.89 11.16
CA THR A 27 -2.28 2.73 10.54
C THR A 27 -0.91 2.07 10.67
N VAL A 28 -0.18 2.01 9.56
CA VAL A 28 1.13 1.34 9.48
C VAL A 28 2.18 2.35 9.08
N TYR A 29 3.11 2.65 9.99
CA TYR A 29 4.20 3.61 9.77
C TYR A 29 5.53 2.88 9.60
N TYR A 30 6.28 3.20 8.55
CA TYR A 30 7.61 2.65 8.31
C TYR A 30 8.60 3.76 7.97
N LEU A 31 9.77 3.73 8.63
CA LEU A 31 10.88 4.66 8.37
C LEU A 31 11.77 4.11 7.25
N LEU A 32 11.88 4.87 6.17
CA LEU A 32 12.73 4.55 5.04
C LEU A 32 14.16 5.02 5.30
N ASP A 33 15.01 4.12 5.80
CA ASP A 33 16.44 4.39 5.98
C ASP A 33 17.24 4.05 4.71
N THR A 34 17.18 4.93 3.71
CA THR A 34 18.04 4.85 2.52
C THR A 34 19.30 5.69 2.65
N ALA A 35 19.43 6.55 3.67
CA ALA A 35 20.54 7.48 3.80
C ALA A 35 21.84 6.77 4.17
N ASN A 36 21.77 5.76 5.05
CA ASN A 36 22.96 5.09 5.60
C ASN A 36 23.35 3.80 4.87
N THR A 37 22.55 3.35 3.90
CA THR A 37 22.76 2.09 3.18
C THR A 37 23.26 2.37 1.75
N MET A 38 24.31 1.68 1.30
CA MET A 38 24.77 1.79 -0.10
C MET A 38 23.70 1.28 -1.08
N PRO A 39 23.53 1.90 -2.27
CA PRO A 39 22.47 1.52 -3.21
C PRO A 39 22.37 0.02 -3.54
N LYS A 40 23.52 -0.66 -3.67
CA LYS A 40 23.60 -2.10 -3.97
C LYS A 40 23.08 -3.01 -2.84
N ASP A 41 23.09 -2.51 -1.60
CA ASP A 41 22.72 -3.25 -0.39
C ASP A 41 21.32 -2.85 0.10
N ARG A 42 20.67 -1.90 -0.59
CA ARG A 42 19.30 -1.46 -0.26
C ARG A 42 18.30 -2.52 -0.68
N MET A 43 17.42 -2.87 0.25
CA MET A 43 16.22 -3.68 -0.03
C MET A 43 15.10 -2.86 -0.68
N TRP A 44 15.30 -1.55 -0.84
CA TRP A 44 14.33 -0.62 -1.38
C TRP A 44 14.80 -0.09 -2.73
N ASP A 45 13.95 -0.26 -3.73
CA ASP A 45 14.03 0.41 -5.02
C ASP A 45 13.10 1.63 -4.99
N VAL A 46 13.68 2.81 -5.15
CA VAL A 46 13.00 4.10 -5.00
C VAL A 46 13.14 4.87 -6.30
N GLY A 47 12.03 5.26 -6.89
CA GLY A 47 12.04 5.97 -8.14
C GLY A 47 10.79 6.81 -8.37
N MET A 48 10.77 7.45 -9.53
CA MET A 48 9.62 8.20 -10.01
C MET A 48 9.12 7.61 -11.32
N GLU A 49 7.82 7.44 -11.43
CA GLU A 49 7.13 7.05 -12.65
C GLU A 49 6.03 8.07 -12.92
N SER A 50 6.25 8.93 -13.92
CA SER A 50 5.37 10.07 -14.23
C SER A 50 5.20 10.99 -12.99
N GLN A 51 3.97 11.18 -12.52
CA GLN A 51 3.64 11.98 -11.32
C GLN A 51 3.66 11.17 -10.01
N TYR A 52 4.02 9.88 -10.05
CA TYR A 52 4.03 9.04 -8.86
C TYR A 52 5.45 8.76 -8.42
N LYS A 53 5.71 8.88 -7.13
CA LYS A 53 6.92 8.35 -6.51
C LYS A 53 6.59 6.99 -5.92
N TYR A 54 7.47 6.01 -6.16
CA TYR A 54 7.29 4.64 -5.73
C TYR A 54 8.41 4.16 -4.82
N PHE A 55 8.07 3.23 -3.94
CA PHE A 55 8.97 2.48 -3.08
C PHE A 55 8.66 1.00 -3.22
N THR A 56 9.54 0.24 -3.86
CA THR A 56 9.37 -1.20 -4.07
C THR A 56 10.36 -1.96 -3.20
N VAL A 57 9.87 -2.94 -2.44
CA VAL A 57 10.76 -3.82 -1.66
C VAL A 57 11.32 -4.92 -2.56
N LYS A 58 12.61 -4.82 -2.90
CA LYS A 58 13.39 -5.82 -3.64
C LYS A 58 14.04 -6.76 -2.64
N CYS A 59 13.36 -7.87 -2.30
CA CYS A 59 13.96 -8.95 -1.52
C CYS A 59 14.06 -10.21 -2.37
N PRO A 60 15.25 -10.86 -2.45
CA PRO A 60 15.39 -12.19 -3.08
C PRO A 60 14.47 -13.26 -2.46
N CYS A 61 14.05 -13.04 -1.21
CA CYS A 61 13.14 -13.89 -0.47
C CYS A 61 11.67 -13.80 -0.92
N LEU A 62 11.31 -12.81 -1.75
CA LEU A 62 9.96 -12.63 -2.27
C LEU A 62 9.83 -13.30 -3.64
N LYS A 63 8.67 -13.90 -3.90
CA LYS A 63 8.38 -14.47 -5.23
C LYS A 63 8.40 -13.37 -6.28
N TYR A 64 8.83 -13.71 -7.50
CA TYR A 64 8.78 -12.80 -8.64
C TYR A 64 7.38 -12.19 -8.80
N ASN A 65 7.29 -10.88 -9.07
CA ASN A 65 6.05 -10.08 -9.12
C ASN A 65 5.21 -10.04 -7.81
N SER A 66 5.77 -10.45 -6.67
CA SER A 66 5.14 -10.33 -5.35
C SER A 66 5.85 -9.30 -4.46
N GLU A 67 6.60 -8.40 -5.08
CA GLU A 67 7.29 -7.30 -4.41
C GLU A 67 6.24 -6.23 -4.05
N PRO A 68 6.08 -5.89 -2.77
CA PRO A 68 5.17 -4.84 -2.37
C PRO A 68 5.71 -3.50 -2.85
N THR A 69 4.89 -2.78 -3.61
CA THR A 69 5.20 -1.43 -4.13
C THR A 69 4.24 -0.43 -3.52
N PHE A 70 4.78 0.56 -2.83
CA PHE A 70 4.04 1.67 -2.23
C PHE A 70 4.19 2.91 -3.11
N VAL A 71 3.09 3.58 -3.42
CA VAL A 71 3.08 4.77 -4.30
C VAL A 71 2.35 5.94 -3.67
N TYR A 72 2.82 7.14 -3.98
CA TYR A 72 2.10 8.38 -3.68
C TYR A 72 2.29 9.39 -4.83
N ASN A 73 1.38 10.36 -4.93
CA ASN A 73 1.51 11.42 -5.93
C ASN A 73 2.61 12.38 -5.49
N SER A 74 3.58 12.69 -6.37
CA SER A 74 4.69 13.60 -6.07
C SER A 74 4.24 15.04 -5.79
N LYS A 75 3.02 15.41 -6.23
CA LYS A 75 2.38 16.68 -5.86
C LYS A 75 1.96 16.72 -4.38
N ASP A 76 1.76 15.57 -3.75
CA ASP A 76 1.46 15.48 -2.33
C ASP A 76 2.78 15.54 -1.56
N SER A 77 3.13 16.73 -1.09
CA SER A 77 4.41 17.03 -0.40
C SER A 77 4.63 16.23 0.89
N GLY A 78 3.64 15.49 1.36
CA GLY A 78 3.68 14.83 2.67
C GLY A 78 3.52 15.82 3.82
N GLN A 79 3.54 15.30 5.04
CA GLN A 79 3.48 16.08 6.27
C GLN A 79 4.86 16.09 6.93
N SER A 80 5.44 17.27 7.15
CA SER A 80 6.67 17.40 7.95
C SER A 80 6.35 17.13 9.43
N VAL A 81 7.19 16.32 10.08
CA VAL A 81 7.03 15.89 11.46
C VAL A 81 8.36 16.08 12.19
N SER A 82 8.29 16.70 13.37
CA SER A 82 9.46 16.88 14.23
C SER A 82 9.87 15.58 14.92
N ASN A 83 11.13 15.51 15.34
CA ASN A 83 11.67 14.37 16.11
C ASN A 83 10.80 14.00 17.34
N ALA A 84 10.31 15.00 18.07
CA ALA A 84 9.48 14.79 19.27
C ALA A 84 8.11 14.19 18.97
N SER A 85 7.57 14.44 17.77
CA SER A 85 6.32 13.83 17.31
C SER A 85 6.58 12.43 16.75
N LEU A 86 7.71 12.25 16.05
CA LEU A 86 8.12 10.97 15.49
C LEU A 86 8.31 9.89 16.56
N SER A 87 8.89 10.24 17.73
CA SER A 87 9.08 9.30 18.84
C SER A 87 7.79 8.74 19.44
N LYS A 88 6.65 9.40 19.18
CA LYS A 88 5.32 8.95 19.59
C LYS A 88 4.68 8.00 18.58
N ILE A 89 5.21 7.94 17.36
CA ILE A 89 4.69 7.10 16.29
C ILE A 89 5.28 5.70 16.43
N ARG A 90 4.40 4.70 16.54
CA ARG A 90 4.81 3.29 16.54
C ARG A 90 5.17 2.86 15.13
N MET A 91 6.47 2.74 14.88
CA MET A 91 6.98 2.24 13.60
C MET A 91 7.00 0.72 13.57
N VAL A 92 6.80 0.16 12.38
CA VAL A 92 6.89 -1.29 12.15
C VAL A 92 8.24 -1.65 11.55
N SER A 93 8.68 -2.89 11.77
CA SER A 93 9.86 -3.43 11.10
C SER A 93 9.56 -3.76 9.63
N LEU A 94 10.59 -3.85 8.79
CA LEU A 94 10.42 -4.21 7.36
C LEU A 94 9.72 -5.57 7.18
N PRO A 95 10.09 -6.66 7.90
CA PRO A 95 9.35 -7.92 7.83
C PRO A 95 7.86 -7.77 8.17
N THR A 96 7.55 -6.95 9.18
CA THR A 96 6.16 -6.68 9.58
C THR A 96 5.41 -5.92 8.48
N LEU A 97 6.04 -4.91 7.87
CA LEU A 97 5.48 -4.17 6.74
C LEU A 97 5.15 -5.08 5.57
N ILE A 98 6.08 -5.97 5.19
CA ILE A 98 5.87 -6.96 4.11
C ILE A 98 4.70 -7.88 4.45
N ASN A 99 4.57 -8.32 5.70
CA ASN A 99 3.47 -9.16 6.13
C ASN A 99 2.11 -8.45 6.05
N PHE A 100 2.04 -7.16 6.42
CA PHE A 100 0.84 -6.37 6.21
C PHE A 100 0.51 -6.24 4.72
N ALA A 101 1.49 -5.88 3.90
CA ALA A 101 1.28 -5.74 2.45
C ALA A 101 0.76 -7.03 1.79
N LYS A 102 1.28 -8.20 2.20
CA LYS A 102 0.79 -9.51 1.73
C LYS A 102 -0.68 -9.75 2.08
N LYS A 103 -1.11 -9.41 3.31
CA LYS A 103 -2.51 -9.53 3.74
C LYS A 103 -3.42 -8.58 2.97
N THR A 104 -2.93 -7.40 2.59
CA THR A 104 -3.68 -6.37 1.85
C THR A 104 -3.89 -6.69 0.36
N THR A 105 -3.29 -7.76 -0.16
CA THR A 105 -3.50 -8.17 -1.57
C THR A 105 -4.92 -8.66 -1.86
N ASP A 106 -5.70 -9.00 -0.83
CA ASP A 106 -7.14 -9.24 -0.94
C ASP A 106 -7.89 -7.90 -1.05
N LEU A 107 -8.79 -7.76 -2.03
CA LEU A 107 -9.56 -6.54 -2.30
C LEU A 107 -10.36 -6.07 -1.07
N THR A 108 -10.77 -7.02 -0.23
CA THR A 108 -11.45 -6.72 1.04
C THR A 108 -10.51 -6.12 2.10
N ALA A 109 -9.22 -6.46 2.05
CA ALA A 109 -8.21 -6.06 3.03
C ALA A 109 -7.54 -4.70 2.74
N GLN A 110 -7.74 -4.12 1.55
CA GLN A 110 -7.29 -2.75 1.24
C GLN A 110 -7.92 -1.68 2.13
N THR A 111 -9.07 -1.98 2.73
CA THR A 111 -9.74 -1.08 3.68
C THR A 111 -9.21 -1.20 5.10
N LEU A 112 -8.42 -2.23 5.41
CA LEU A 112 -7.97 -2.52 6.78
C LEU A 112 -6.70 -1.76 7.17
N TYR A 113 -5.87 -1.36 6.21
CA TYR A 113 -4.57 -0.75 6.49
C TYR A 113 -4.34 0.54 5.72
N VAL A 114 -3.88 1.58 6.41
CA VAL A 114 -3.36 2.80 5.78
C VAL A 114 -1.85 2.86 6.00
N PHE A 115 -1.11 2.87 4.90
CA PHE A 115 0.35 2.88 4.93
C PHE A 115 0.90 4.30 4.90
N TYR A 116 1.90 4.53 5.74
CA TYR A 116 2.68 5.75 5.80
C TYR A 116 4.16 5.40 5.70
N ILE A 117 4.84 5.97 4.70
CA ILE A 117 6.29 5.87 4.54
C ILE A 117 6.89 7.19 5.01
N ILE A 118 7.87 7.11 5.90
CA ILE A 118 8.56 8.26 6.48
C ILE A 118 9.93 8.37 5.82
N GLU A 119 10.19 9.48 5.15
CA GLU A 119 11.50 9.79 4.56
C GLU A 119 12.24 10.81 5.41
N ILE A 120 13.58 10.80 5.32
CA ILE A 120 14.44 11.81 5.95
C ILE A 120 14.74 12.89 4.88
N GLY A 121 14.30 14.11 5.14
CA GLY A 121 14.52 15.29 4.31
C GLY A 121 15.93 15.88 4.44
N LYS A 122 16.17 17.01 3.76
CA LYS A 122 17.50 17.63 3.64
C LYS A 122 18.04 18.27 4.93
N ASP A 123 17.20 18.45 5.95
CA ASP A 123 17.56 19.12 7.21
C ASP A 123 17.24 18.27 8.46
N HIS A 124 17.33 16.94 8.35
CA HIS A 124 16.90 15.99 9.39
C HIS A 124 15.41 16.09 9.78
N GLU A 125 14.61 16.77 8.95
CA GLU A 125 13.16 16.74 9.06
C GLU A 125 12.62 15.42 8.51
N TYR A 126 11.59 14.89 9.16
CA TYR A 126 10.93 13.67 8.71
C TYR A 126 9.69 14.03 7.92
N ILE A 127 9.58 13.52 6.71
CA ILE A 127 8.43 13.76 5.85
C ILE A 127 7.61 12.47 5.80
N VAL A 128 6.36 12.56 6.25
CA VAL A 128 5.43 11.44 6.29
C VAL A 128 4.55 11.47 5.04
N HIS A 129 4.65 10.44 4.22
CA HIS A 129 3.84 10.27 3.02
C HIS A 129 2.79 9.20 3.24
N LYS A 130 1.52 9.54 3.02
CA LYS A 130 0.45 8.55 2.91
C LYS A 130 0.61 7.84 1.57
N THR A 131 0.85 6.53 1.61
CA THR A 131 1.07 5.74 0.39
C THR A 131 -0.09 4.78 0.13
N ARG A 132 -0.23 4.39 -1.13
CA ARG A 132 -1.12 3.33 -1.59
C ARG A 132 -0.27 2.11 -1.94
N LEU A 133 -0.70 0.94 -1.51
CA LEU A 133 -0.08 -0.31 -1.96
C LEU A 133 -0.60 -0.64 -3.36
N LEU A 134 0.30 -0.78 -4.33
CA LEU A 134 -0.05 -1.32 -5.63
C LEU A 134 -0.32 -2.82 -5.49
N THR A 135 -1.46 -3.25 -6.02
CA THR A 135 -1.75 -4.67 -6.14
C THR A 135 -1.17 -5.19 -7.46
N PRO A 136 -0.39 -6.28 -7.42
CA PRO A 136 0.06 -6.92 -8.65
C PRO A 136 -1.17 -7.38 -9.42
N ARG A 137 -1.31 -6.93 -10.68
CA ARG A 137 -2.33 -7.46 -11.58
C ARG A 137 -2.04 -8.95 -11.76
N LYS A 138 -2.98 -9.82 -11.38
CA LYS A 138 -2.92 -11.23 -11.75
C LYS A 138 -2.82 -11.25 -13.28
N ARG A 139 -1.72 -11.78 -13.84
CA ARG A 139 -1.67 -12.08 -15.27
C ARG A 139 -2.79 -13.09 -15.53
N GLU A 140 -3.78 -12.72 -16.32
CA GLU A 140 -4.62 -13.70 -16.98
C GLU A 140 -3.68 -14.63 -17.77
N ALA A 141 -3.90 -15.94 -17.66
CA ALA A 141 -3.06 -16.94 -18.31
C ALA A 141 -2.85 -16.53 -19.78
N SER A 142 -1.60 -16.64 -20.25
CA SER A 142 -1.24 -16.30 -21.63
C SER A 142 -2.23 -16.96 -22.59
N VAL A 143 -2.93 -16.15 -23.38
CA VAL A 143 -3.69 -16.64 -24.52
C VAL A 143 -2.64 -17.17 -25.51
N ASP A 144 -2.53 -18.49 -25.62
CA ASP A 144 -1.68 -19.11 -26.62
C ASP A 144 -2.25 -18.76 -28.00
N PHE A 145 -1.54 -17.89 -28.73
CA PHE A 145 -1.89 -17.59 -30.11
C PHE A 145 -1.41 -18.74 -30.99
N GLU A 146 -2.34 -19.54 -31.48
CA GLU A 146 -2.05 -20.54 -32.50
C GLU A 146 -1.78 -19.80 -33.82
N ASN A 147 -0.54 -19.86 -34.30
CA ASN A 147 -0.16 -19.27 -35.58
C ASN A 147 -0.85 -20.06 -36.71
N VAL A 148 -1.93 -19.51 -37.26
CA VAL A 148 -2.55 -20.04 -38.48
C VAL A 148 -1.62 -19.72 -39.65
N THR A 149 -0.81 -20.70 -40.06
CA THR A 149 -0.03 -20.62 -41.29
C THR A 149 -0.99 -20.46 -42.48
N PRO A 150 -0.88 -19.38 -43.27
CA PRO A 150 -1.72 -19.23 -44.45
C PRO A 150 -1.40 -20.34 -45.45
N THR A 151 -2.40 -21.17 -45.76
CA THR A 151 -2.31 -22.19 -46.81
C THR A 151 -1.97 -21.53 -48.15
N PRO A 152 -0.93 -22.00 -48.86
CA PRO A 152 -0.56 -21.43 -50.15
C PRO A 152 -1.67 -21.69 -51.16
N ASP A 153 -2.22 -20.59 -51.68
CA ASP A 153 -3.30 -20.57 -52.65
C ASP A 153 -2.84 -21.26 -53.95
N LYS A 154 -3.52 -22.35 -54.32
CA LYS A 154 -3.18 -23.16 -55.49
C LYS A 154 -3.52 -22.37 -56.77
N LYS A 155 -2.47 -21.84 -57.41
CA LYS A 155 -2.33 -21.57 -58.86
C LYS A 155 -3.59 -21.77 -59.70
N ARG A 156 -4.17 -20.68 -60.21
CA ARG A 156 -4.84 -20.69 -61.53
C ARG A 156 -3.86 -20.18 -62.59
N ARG A 157 -3.13 -21.11 -63.21
CA ARG A 157 -2.63 -20.93 -64.58
C ARG A 157 -3.81 -21.19 -65.50
N ASN A 158 -4.42 -20.13 -66.04
CA ASN A 158 -5.20 -20.28 -67.25
C ASN A 158 -4.31 -19.99 -68.46
N LYS A 159 -4.48 -20.89 -69.41
CA LYS A 159 -3.78 -21.08 -70.68
C LYS A 159 -4.36 -20.17 -71.75
#